data_AF-A0AA88DVK1-F1
#
_entry.id   AF-A0AA88DVK1-F1
#
_cell.length_a   1.000
_cell.length_b   1.000
_cell.length_c   1.000
_cell.angle_alpha   90.00
_cell.angle_beta   90.00
_cell.angle_gamma   90.00
#
_symmetry.space_group_name_H-M   'P 1'
#
loop_
_entity.id
_entity.type
_entity.pdbx_description
1 polymer ?
#
loop_
_entity_poly.entity_id
_entity_poly.type
_entity_poly.pdbx_seq_one_letter_code
_entity_poly.pdbx_strand_id
1 'polypeptide(L)' 'MMKMFRTDIAKQVSAGSSPPTLVSDCVSRAIRAEYWINLDKEARAQFFKTKKEEKAVVKQLQPR' A
#
# COMPACT_ATOMS: atom_id res chain seq x y z
N MET A 1 -11.12 0.96 -21.78
CA MET A 1 -9.96 1.75 -21.31
C MET A 1 -9.04 0.80 -20.55
N MET A 2 -7.92 0.37 -21.13
CA MET A 2 -6.97 -0.49 -20.41
C MET A 2 -6.43 0.29 -19.21
N LYS A 3 -6.77 -0.14 -18.00
CA LYS A 3 -6.10 0.32 -16.78
C LYS A 3 -4.65 -0.11 -16.92
N MET A 4 -3.78 0.83 -17.30
CA MET A 4 -2.34 0.61 -17.25
C MET A 4 -2.00 0.14 -15.83
N PHE A 5 -1.11 -0.84 -15.71
CA PHE A 5 -0.61 -1.24 -14.41
C PHE A 5 -0.11 -0.01 -13.68
N ARG A 6 -0.61 0.17 -12.46
CA ARG A 6 -0.17 1.17 -11.50
C ARG A 6 1.37 1.26 -11.53
N THR A 7 1.92 2.46 -11.73
CA THR A 7 3.38 2.67 -11.95
C THR A 7 4.26 2.10 -10.83
N ASP A 8 3.73 2.05 -9.62
CA ASP A 8 4.29 1.41 -8.42
C ASP A 8 4.40 -0.13 -8.56
N ILE A 9 3.42 -0.78 -9.18
CA ILE A 9 3.48 -2.22 -9.49
C ILE A 9 4.51 -2.49 -10.57
N ALA A 10 4.53 -1.68 -11.64
CA ALA A 10 5.54 -1.81 -12.69
C ALA A 10 6.97 -1.69 -12.15
N LYS A 11 7.21 -0.72 -11.26
CA LYS A 11 8.49 -0.58 -10.53
C LYS A 11 8.83 -1.83 -9.74
N GLN A 12 7.89 -2.38 -8.96
CA GLN A 12 8.09 -3.60 -8.18
C GLN A 12 8.39 -4.83 -9.04
N VAL A 13 7.69 -5.01 -10.17
CA VAL A 13 7.94 -6.12 -11.09
C VAL A 13 9.34 -6.02 -11.70
N SER A 14 9.76 -4.80 -12.07
CA SER A 14 11.10 -4.52 -12.61
C SER A 14 12.20 -4.48 -11.54
N ALA A 15 11.84 -4.42 -10.26
CA ALA A 15 12.79 -4.35 -9.16
C ALA A 15 13.31 -5.75 -8.78
N GLY A 16 14.53 -5.79 -8.26
CA GLY A 16 15.22 -7.02 -7.87
C GLY A 16 16.53 -7.21 -8.62
N SER A 17 17.43 -8.00 -8.04
CA SER A 17 18.73 -8.32 -8.65
C SER A 17 18.61 -9.23 -9.87
N SER A 18 17.49 -9.95 -10.04
CA SER A 18 17.20 -10.74 -11.23
C SER A 18 15.97 -10.19 -11.98
N PRO A 19 16.13 -9.91 -13.29
CA PRO A 19 14.98 -9.60 -14.13
C PRO A 19 14.07 -10.84 -14.23
N PRO A 20 12.74 -10.66 -14.29
CA PRO A 20 11.84 -11.77 -14.54
C PRO A 20 12.15 -12.37 -15.91
N THR A 21 12.29 -13.70 -15.98
CA THR A 21 12.61 -14.41 -17.22
C THR A 21 11.37 -14.90 -17.94
N LEU A 22 10.27 -15.10 -17.21
CA LEU A 22 8.99 -15.56 -17.75
C LEU A 22 7.85 -14.57 -17.46
N VAL A 23 6.83 -14.59 -18.31
CA VAL A 23 5.59 -13.83 -18.10
C VAL A 23 4.93 -14.21 -16.76
N SER A 24 5.00 -15.48 -16.37
CA SER A 24 4.50 -15.96 -15.07
C SER A 24 5.19 -15.28 -13.87
N ASP A 25 6.48 -14.93 -14.00
CA ASP A 25 7.22 -14.23 -12.96
C ASP A 25 6.73 -12.80 -12.83
N CYS A 26 6.53 -12.12 -13.96
CA CYS A 26 5.95 -10.78 -14.00
C CYS A 26 4.58 -10.74 -13.32
N VAL A 27 3.70 -11.70 -13.65
CA VAL A 27 2.36 -11.81 -13.07
C VAL A 27 2.44 -12.08 -11.56
N SER A 28 3.29 -13.03 -11.15
CA SER A 28 3.45 -13.38 -9.73
C SER A 28 3.98 -12.20 -8.91
N ARG A 29 4.97 -11.46 -9.43
CA ARG A 29 5.50 -10.24 -8.80
C ARG A 29 4.45 -9.15 -8.72
N ALA A 30 3.65 -8.96 -9.78
CA ALA A 30 2.58 -7.96 -9.80
C ALA A 30 1.51 -8.25 -8.73
N ILE A 31 1.05 -9.50 -8.63
CA ILE A 31 0.05 -9.92 -7.63
C ILE A 31 0.58 -9.69 -6.21
N ARG A 32 1.83 -10.07 -5.93
CA ARG A 32 2.45 -9.83 -4.61
C ARG A 32 2.57 -8.35 -4.30
N ALA A 33 3.03 -7.55 -5.27
CA ALA A 33 3.16 -6.12 -5.10
C ALA A 33 1.81 -5.48 -4.76
N GLU A 34 0.75 -5.83 -5.49
CA GLU A 34 -0.59 -5.33 -5.24
C GLU A 34 -1.10 -5.69 -3.85
N TYR A 35 -0.89 -6.94 -3.41
CA TYR A 35 -1.24 -7.40 -2.07
C TYR A 35 -0.58 -6.54 -0.98
N TRP A 36 0.75 -6.36 -1.04
CA TRP A 36 1.49 -5.60 -0.03
C TRP A 36 1.15 -4.11 -0.05
N ILE A 37 0.95 -3.53 -1.24
CA ILE A 37 0.54 -2.12 -1.39
C ILE A 37 -0.83 -1.90 -0.75
N ASN A 38 -1.78 -2.83 -0.92
CA ASN A 38 -3.10 -2.71 -0.33
C ASN A 38 -3.07 -2.90 1.20
N LEU A 39 -2.31 -3.88 1.70
CA LEU A 39 -2.10 -4.05 3.15
C LEU A 39 -1.52 -2.79 3.80
N ASP A 40 -0.49 -2.20 3.19
CA ASP A 40 0.15 -1.00 3.73
C ASP A 40 -0.78 0.22 3.68
N LYS A 41 -1.67 0.31 2.68
CA LYS A 41 -2.71 1.35 2.64
C LYS A 41 -3.73 1.17 3.76
N GLU A 42 -4.17 -0.06 4.01
CA GLU A 42 -5.10 -0.39 5.09
C GLU A 42 -4.48 -0.09 6.46
N ALA A 43 -3.23 -0.52 6.69
CA ALA A 43 -2.50 -0.23 7.92
C ALA A 43 -2.34 1.27 8.16
N ARG A 44 -1.98 2.04 7.12
CA ARG A 44 -1.92 3.51 7.20
C ARG A 44 -3.28 4.13 7.50
N ALA A 45 -4.34 3.67 6.85
CA ALA A 45 -5.70 4.17 7.09
C ALA A 45 -6.13 3.93 8.54
N GLN A 46 -5.85 2.74 9.09
CA GLN A 46 -6.10 2.43 10.50
C GLN A 46 -5.28 3.32 11.43
N PHE A 47 -3.98 3.48 11.18
CA PHE A 47 -3.11 4.33 11.99
C PHE A 47 -3.64 5.78 12.06
N PHE A 48 -4.01 6.37 10.92
CA PHE A 48 -4.55 7.73 10.90
C PHE A 48 -5.94 7.84 11.56
N LYS A 49 -6.77 6.80 11.47
CA LYS A 49 -8.05 6.74 12.19
C LYS A 49 -7.82 6.77 13.70
N THR A 50 -6.96 5.90 14.22
CA THR A 50 -6.63 5.85 15.66
C THR A 50 -6.04 7.17 16.14
N LYS A 51 -5.10 7.76 15.38
CA LYS A 51 -4.52 9.07 15.73
C LYS A 51 -5.55 10.20 15.76
N LYS A 52 -6.55 10.15 14.89
CA LYS A 52 -7.65 11.14 14.88
C LYS A 52 -8.55 10.98 16.10
N GLU A 53 -8.86 9.74 16.47
CA GLU A 53 -9.64 9.41 17.66
C GLU A 53 -8.91 9.82 18.96
N GLU A 54 -7.61 9.51 19.09
CA GLU A 54 -6.76 9.97 20.21
C GLU A 54 -6.81 11.50 20.38
N LYS A 55 -6.67 12.25 19.28
CA LYS A 55 -6.75 13.71 19.31
C LYS A 55 -8.14 14.22 19.72
N ALA A 56 -9.20 13.53 19.32
CA ALA A 56 -10.56 13.89 19.70
C ALA A 56 -10.81 13.68 21.20
N VAL A 57 -10.31 12.58 21.76
CA VAL A 57 -10.40 12.27 23.20
C VAL A 57 -9.62 13.29 24.04
N VAL A 58 -8.38 13.61 23.65
CA VAL A 58 -7.57 14.63 24.35
C VAL A 58 -8.26 16.00 24.34
N LYS A 59 -8.89 16.38 23.21
CA LYS A 59 -9.64 17.66 23.11
C LYS A 59 -10.90 17.68 23.97
N GLN A 60 -11.54 16.55 24.21
CA GLN A 60 -12.71 16.46 25.11
C GLN A 60 -12.31 16.52 26.59
N LEU A 61 -11.11 16.06 26.95
CA LEU A 61 -10.61 16.02 28.33
C LEU A 61 -9.98 17.34 28.81
N GLN A 62 -9.72 18.29 27.91
CA GLN A 62 -9.33 19.66 28.27
C GLN A 62 -10.48 20.62 27.97
N PRO A 63 -11.52 20.70 28.82
CA PRO A 63 -12.47 21.81 28.74
C PRO A 63 -11.70 23.11 29.05
N ARG A 64 -11.93 24.12 28.21
CA ARG A 64 -11.49 25.50 28.46
C ARG A 64 -12.06 26.02 29.77
#